data_AF-A0A0S7CWF4-F1
#
_entry.id   AF-A0A0S7CWF4-F1
#
_cell.length_a   1.000
_cell.length_b   1.000
_cell.length_c   1.000
_cell.angle_alpha   90.00
_cell.angle_beta   90.00
_cell.angle_gamma   90.00
#
_symmetry.space_group_name_H-M   'P 1'
#
loop_
_entity.id
_entity.type
_entity.pdbx_description
1 polymer ?
#
loop_
_entity_poly.entity_id
_entity_poly.type
_entity_poly.pdbx_seq_one_letter_code
_entity_poly.pdbx_strand_id
1 'polypeptide(L)'
;MASTTTLPPAPASAPGPRGDERMGRRSPFQKLLGRPEVGALVGAVVLFIFFSLVSSTFLQPNAFATVLYGSSTIGIMAVGVSLLMIGGEFDLSAGVAVISSALTASMFSWYFSMNVWVGVTLALVVSLGIGFVNGYILVKTKLPSFIVTLATFLMLTGLNLALTRAIGGSVSSPSIGPWMVSRRPGLSSRLRSASAAWM
;
A
#
# COMPACT_ATOMS: atom_id res chain seq x y z
N MET A 1 -25.22 40.57 -79.84
CA MET A 1 -24.06 40.01 -79.12
C MET A 1 -24.60 39.30 -77.89
N ALA A 2 -24.71 37.97 -77.94
CA ALA A 2 -25.19 37.16 -76.81
C ALA A 2 -23.97 36.82 -75.92
N SER A 3 -24.02 37.23 -74.66
CA SER A 3 -22.97 36.97 -73.68
C SER A 3 -23.12 35.56 -73.13
N THR A 4 -22.23 34.66 -73.54
CA THR A 4 -22.14 33.29 -73.02
C THR A 4 -21.55 33.30 -71.62
N THR A 5 -22.38 33.20 -70.59
CA THR A 5 -21.94 32.98 -69.20
C THR A 5 -21.54 31.52 -69.04
N THR A 6 -20.24 31.22 -69.00
CA THR A 6 -19.73 29.90 -68.64
C THR A 6 -19.78 29.74 -67.12
N LEU A 7 -20.57 28.78 -66.63
CA LEU A 7 -20.58 28.43 -65.21
C LEU A 7 -19.26 27.74 -64.81
N PRO A 8 -18.74 27.99 -63.60
CA PRO A 8 -17.56 27.30 -63.10
C PRO A 8 -17.81 25.79 -62.94
N PRO A 9 -16.79 24.94 -63.14
CA PRO A 9 -16.92 23.50 -62.99
C PRO A 9 -17.31 23.13 -61.55
N ALA A 10 -18.26 22.20 -61.42
CA ALA A 10 -18.73 21.72 -60.12
C ALA A 10 -17.56 21.18 -59.27
N PRO A 11 -17.55 21.43 -57.95
CA PRO A 11 -16.50 20.92 -57.08
C PRO A 11 -16.49 19.39 -57.14
N ALA A 12 -15.28 18.82 -57.31
CA ALA A 12 -15.07 17.38 -57.31
C ALA A 12 -15.68 16.78 -56.03
N SER A 13 -16.50 15.74 -56.21
CA SER A 13 -17.11 14.99 -55.11
C SER A 13 -16.06 14.60 -54.08
N ALA A 14 -16.24 15.04 -52.84
CA ALA A 14 -15.36 14.69 -51.73
C ALA A 14 -15.22 13.16 -51.63
N PRO A 15 -14.02 12.62 -51.35
CA PRO A 15 -13.86 11.19 -51.12
C PRO A 15 -14.80 10.78 -49.98
N GLY A 16 -15.67 9.79 -50.22
CA GLY A 16 -16.56 9.25 -49.19
C GLY A 16 -15.77 8.75 -47.98
N PRO A 17 -16.42 8.56 -46.82
CA PRO A 17 -15.74 8.13 -45.60
C PRO A 17 -15.04 6.81 -45.89
N ARG A 18 -13.70 6.83 -45.99
CA ARG A 18 -12.91 5.61 -46.00
C ARG A 18 -13.18 4.96 -44.65
N GLY A 19 -13.96 3.87 -44.67
CA GLY A 19 -14.29 3.10 -43.48
C GLY A 19 -13.03 2.85 -42.66
N ASP A 20 -13.14 3.05 -41.36
CA ASP A 20 -12.10 2.85 -40.36
C ASP A 20 -11.50 1.43 -40.43
N GLU A 21 -10.60 1.16 -41.38
CA GLU A 21 -9.77 -0.05 -41.43
C GLU A 21 -8.78 -0.13 -40.25
N ARG A 22 -8.70 0.93 -39.43
CA ARG A 22 -7.81 1.03 -38.28
C ARG A 22 -8.39 0.44 -36.99
N MET A 23 -9.67 0.08 -36.96
CA MET A 23 -10.22 -0.73 -35.87
C MET A 23 -10.07 -2.20 -36.18
N GLY A 24 -8.81 -2.65 -36.31
CA GLY A 24 -8.46 -4.06 -36.17
C GLY A 24 -9.06 -4.55 -34.87
N ARG A 25 -10.08 -5.40 -34.98
CA ARG A 25 -10.89 -5.96 -33.90
C ARG A 25 -9.94 -6.67 -32.93
N ARG A 26 -9.39 -5.93 -31.95
CA ARG A 26 -8.43 -6.49 -30.97
C ARG A 26 -9.06 -7.74 -30.40
N SER A 27 -8.36 -8.87 -30.56
CA SER A 27 -8.84 -10.18 -30.11
C SER A 27 -9.30 -10.05 -28.65
N PRO A 28 -10.42 -10.68 -28.26
CA PRO A 28 -10.87 -10.68 -26.86
C PRO A 28 -9.76 -11.17 -25.92
N PHE A 29 -8.86 -12.03 -26.41
CA PHE A 29 -7.67 -12.48 -25.71
C PHE A 29 -6.66 -11.34 -25.45
N GLN A 30 -6.41 -10.48 -26.44
CA GLN A 30 -5.54 -9.30 -26.28
C GLN A 30 -6.16 -8.23 -25.35
N LYS A 31 -7.49 -8.10 -25.35
CA LYS A 31 -8.19 -7.25 -24.38
C LYS A 31 -8.13 -7.81 -22.96
N LEU A 32 -8.16 -9.14 -22.82
CA LEU A 32 -8.05 -9.81 -21.52
C LEU A 32 -6.63 -9.70 -20.96
N LEU A 33 -5.59 -9.96 -21.77
CA LEU A 33 -4.18 -9.79 -21.36
C LEU A 33 -3.80 -8.33 -21.07
N GLY A 34 -4.55 -7.36 -21.58
CA GLY A 34 -4.33 -5.94 -21.28
C GLY A 34 -4.82 -5.49 -19.90
N ARG A 35 -5.50 -6.35 -19.13
CA ARG A 35 -6.00 -6.00 -17.79
C ARG A 35 -4.90 -6.15 -16.73
N PRO A 36 -4.68 -5.13 -15.86
CA PRO A 36 -3.70 -5.22 -14.78
C PRO A 36 -3.90 -6.43 -13.86
N GLU A 37 -5.16 -6.82 -13.62
CA GLU A 37 -5.56 -7.99 -12.84
C GLU A 37 -4.97 -9.29 -13.38
N VAL A 38 -4.92 -9.43 -14.71
CA VAL A 38 -4.38 -10.62 -15.38
C VAL A 38 -2.86 -10.66 -15.24
N GLY A 39 -2.20 -9.50 -15.33
CA GLY A 39 -0.77 -9.40 -15.05
C GLY A 39 -0.41 -9.84 -13.64
N ALA A 40 -1.17 -9.39 -12.63
CA ALA A 40 -0.99 -9.79 -11.24
C ALA A 40 -1.22 -11.30 -11.04
N LEU A 41 -2.28 -11.87 -11.64
CA LEU A 41 -2.59 -13.29 -11.56
C LEU A 41 -1.49 -14.14 -12.21
N VAL A 42 -1.04 -13.76 -13.41
CA VAL A 42 0.05 -14.46 -14.12
C VAL A 42 1.33 -14.39 -13.29
N GLY A 43 1.68 -13.23 -12.73
CA GLY A 43 2.82 -13.08 -11.84
C GLY A 43 2.73 -14.00 -10.61
N ALA A 44 1.57 -14.07 -9.97
CA ALA A 44 1.33 -14.95 -8.83
C ALA A 44 1.50 -16.43 -9.19
N VAL A 45 0.95 -16.87 -10.33
CA VAL A 45 1.08 -18.26 -10.82
C VAL A 45 2.54 -18.60 -11.16
N VAL A 46 3.25 -17.71 -11.84
CA VAL A 46 4.66 -17.92 -12.19
C VAL A 46 5.52 -18.04 -10.94
N LEU A 47 5.36 -17.12 -9.97
CA LEU A 47 6.07 -17.18 -8.69
C LEU A 47 5.73 -18.45 -7.91
N PHE A 48 4.45 -18.85 -7.90
CA PHE A 48 3.99 -20.05 -7.24
C PHE A 48 4.70 -21.30 -7.80
N ILE A 49 4.71 -21.47 -9.12
CA ILE A 49 5.36 -22.62 -9.78
C ILE A 49 6.86 -22.59 -9.49
N PHE A 50 7.50 -21.42 -9.65
CA PHE A 50 8.93 -21.27 -9.39
C PHE A 50 9.31 -21.71 -7.97
N PHE A 51 8.64 -21.17 -6.94
CA PHE A 51 8.95 -21.53 -5.56
C PHE A 51 8.55 -22.96 -5.18
N SER A 52 7.51 -23.51 -5.82
CA SER A 52 7.14 -24.93 -5.66
C SER A 52 8.24 -25.87 -6.14
N LEU A 53 8.99 -25.49 -7.19
CA LEU A 53 10.10 -26.28 -7.73
C LEU A 53 11.42 -26.06 -6.97
N VAL A 54 11.66 -24.85 -6.49
CA VAL A 54 12.94 -24.47 -5.85
C VAL A 54 13.00 -24.85 -4.37
N SER A 55 11.88 -24.87 -3.65
CA SER A 55 11.87 -25.12 -2.20
C SER A 55 10.78 -26.09 -1.77
N SER A 56 11.18 -27.20 -1.13
CA SER A 56 10.24 -28.14 -0.50
C SER A 56 9.48 -27.53 0.68
N THR A 57 10.01 -26.46 1.29
CA THR A 57 9.34 -25.73 2.38
C THR A 57 8.14 -24.92 1.86
N PHE A 58 8.15 -24.48 0.60
CA PHE A 58 7.09 -23.64 0.05
C PHE A 58 5.72 -24.34 0.03
N LEU A 59 5.69 -25.64 -0.23
CA LEU A 59 4.47 -26.44 -0.28
C LEU A 59 3.98 -26.89 1.11
N GLN A 60 4.70 -26.55 2.19
CA GLN A 60 4.28 -26.92 3.53
C GLN A 60 3.08 -26.07 3.99
N PRO A 61 2.10 -26.65 4.70
CA PRO A 61 0.93 -25.91 5.20
C PRO A 61 1.29 -24.67 6.03
N ASN A 62 2.40 -24.71 6.77
CA ASN A 62 2.86 -23.56 7.57
C ASN A 62 3.33 -22.38 6.70
N ALA A 63 3.97 -22.66 5.56
CA ALA A 63 4.36 -21.62 4.62
C ALA A 63 3.12 -20.96 4.01
N PHE A 64 2.13 -21.76 3.60
CA PHE A 64 0.83 -21.27 3.15
C PHE A 64 0.13 -20.43 4.22
N ALA A 65 0.05 -20.92 5.46
CA ALA A 65 -0.58 -20.20 6.56
C ALA A 65 0.09 -18.84 6.81
N THR A 66 1.42 -18.77 6.74
CA THR A 66 2.16 -17.51 6.92
C THR A 66 1.85 -16.50 5.81
N VAL A 67 1.85 -16.95 4.55
CA VAL A 67 1.50 -16.10 3.40
C VAL A 67 0.04 -15.63 3.49
N LEU A 68 -0.90 -16.56 3.71
CA LEU A 68 -2.32 -16.25 3.82
C LEU A 68 -2.62 -15.32 5.00
N TYR A 69 -1.92 -15.47 6.13
CA TYR A 69 -2.06 -14.59 7.28
C TYR A 69 -1.65 -13.15 6.92
N GLY A 70 -0.50 -12.96 6.28
CA GLY A 70 -0.07 -11.64 5.79
C GLY A 70 -1.02 -11.06 4.74
N SER A 71 -1.44 -11.88 3.77
CA SER A 71 -2.39 -11.49 2.73
C SER A 71 -3.77 -11.14 3.29
N SER A 72 -4.23 -11.80 4.35
CA SER A 72 -5.54 -11.52 4.96
C SER A 72 -5.61 -10.11 5.54
N THR A 73 -4.53 -9.65 6.19
CA THR A 73 -4.45 -8.30 6.76
C THR A 73 -4.61 -7.23 5.70
N ILE A 74 -3.88 -7.35 4.57
CA ILE A 74 -3.95 -6.39 3.46
C ILE A 74 -5.27 -6.57 2.69
N GLY A 75 -5.75 -7.81 2.50
CA GLY A 75 -6.96 -8.12 1.75
C GLY A 75 -8.23 -7.58 2.41
N ILE A 76 -8.38 -7.77 3.73
CA ILE A 76 -9.53 -7.23 4.49
C ILE A 76 -9.54 -5.69 4.39
N MET A 77 -8.38 -5.05 4.55
CA MET A 77 -8.24 -3.60 4.39
C MET A 77 -8.58 -3.16 2.96
N ALA A 78 -8.09 -3.87 1.94
CA ALA A 78 -8.32 -3.55 0.54
C ALA A 78 -9.81 -3.59 0.17
N VAL A 79 -10.59 -4.53 0.73
CA VAL A 79 -12.04 -4.56 0.54
C VAL A 79 -12.68 -3.28 1.07
N GLY A 80 -12.33 -2.85 2.29
CA GLY A 80 -12.84 -1.60 2.87
C GLY A 80 -12.47 -0.36 2.03
N VAL A 81 -11.20 -0.23 1.66
CA VAL A 81 -10.71 0.89 0.84
C VAL A 81 -11.33 0.87 -0.57
N SER A 82 -11.58 -0.31 -1.15
CA SER A 82 -12.22 -0.42 -2.46
C SER A 82 -13.62 0.19 -2.48
N LEU A 83 -14.40 0.03 -1.41
CA LEU A 83 -15.72 0.65 -1.28
C LEU A 83 -15.63 2.18 -1.26
N LEU A 84 -14.60 2.74 -0.61
CA LEU A 84 -14.34 4.18 -0.63
C LEU A 84 -13.94 4.66 -2.03
N MET A 85 -13.06 3.93 -2.71
CA MET A 85 -12.63 4.26 -4.08
C MET A 85 -13.78 4.20 -5.09
N ILE A 86 -14.71 3.25 -4.92
CA ILE A 86 -15.95 3.20 -5.70
C ILE A 86 -16.81 4.45 -5.43
N GLY A 87 -16.83 4.92 -4.18
CA GLY A 87 -17.48 6.17 -3.78
C GLY A 87 -16.77 7.45 -4.27
N GLY A 88 -15.64 7.33 -4.97
CA GLY A 88 -14.84 8.47 -5.45
C GLY A 88 -13.87 9.03 -4.41
N GLU A 89 -13.73 8.37 -3.25
CA GLU A 89 -12.89 8.81 -2.15
C GLU A 89 -11.61 7.99 -2.05
N PHE A 90 -10.55 8.64 -1.59
CA PHE A 90 -9.25 8.02 -1.33
C PHE A 90 -8.94 8.02 0.17
N ASP A 91 -8.61 6.85 0.73
CA ASP A 91 -8.18 6.70 2.12
C ASP A 91 -6.75 6.18 2.23
N LEU A 92 -5.81 7.10 2.38
CA LEU A 92 -4.40 6.78 2.63
C LEU A 92 -4.17 6.33 4.09
N SER A 93 -5.04 6.75 5.02
CA SER A 93 -4.87 6.51 6.45
C SER A 93 -5.18 5.07 6.86
N ALA A 94 -5.94 4.32 6.05
CA ALA A 94 -6.29 2.92 6.31
C ALA A 94 -5.06 2.02 6.59
N GLY A 95 -3.95 2.27 5.90
CA GLY A 95 -2.69 1.54 6.10
C GLY A 95 -2.14 1.70 7.52
N VAL A 96 -1.98 2.94 7.98
CA VAL A 96 -1.46 3.22 9.33
C VAL A 96 -2.50 2.96 10.42
N ALA A 97 -3.79 3.05 10.10
CA ALA A 97 -4.87 2.75 11.02
C ALA A 97 -4.82 1.29 11.48
N VAL A 98 -4.47 0.33 10.59
CA VAL A 98 -4.27 -1.08 10.98
C VAL A 98 -3.14 -1.23 12.01
N ILE A 99 -2.06 -0.46 11.88
CA ILE A 99 -0.97 -0.43 12.87
C ILE A 99 -1.50 0.13 14.20
N SER A 100 -2.26 1.22 14.16
CA SER A 100 -2.89 1.79 15.37
C SER A 100 -3.87 0.82 16.03
N SER A 101 -4.64 0.04 15.27
CA SER A 101 -5.51 -1.01 15.80
C SER A 101 -4.71 -2.10 16.50
N ALA A 102 -3.65 -2.59 15.86
CA ALA A 102 -2.79 -3.64 16.40
C ALA A 102 -2.07 -3.19 17.67
N LEU A 103 -1.55 -1.96 17.68
CA LEU A 103 -0.94 -1.36 18.87
C LEU A 103 -1.96 -1.21 20.00
N THR A 104 -3.16 -0.74 19.70
CA THR A 104 -4.23 -0.60 20.69
C THR A 104 -4.62 -1.95 21.29
N ALA A 105 -4.90 -2.96 20.46
CA ALA A 105 -5.26 -4.29 20.93
C ALA A 105 -4.14 -4.92 21.78
N SER A 106 -2.88 -4.78 21.34
CA SER A 106 -1.70 -5.27 22.07
C SER A 106 -1.51 -4.56 23.40
N MET A 107 -1.67 -3.24 23.44
CA MET A 107 -1.61 -2.43 24.66
C MET A 107 -2.57 -2.91 25.74
N PHE A 108 -3.86 -3.01 25.39
CA PHE A 108 -4.89 -3.41 26.34
C PHE A 108 -4.73 -4.87 26.79
N SER A 109 -4.35 -5.76 25.87
CA SER A 109 -4.19 -7.18 26.20
C SER A 109 -2.93 -7.45 27.05
N TRP A 110 -1.81 -6.79 26.74
CA TRP A 110 -0.53 -7.06 27.39
C TRP A 110 -0.28 -6.19 28.62
N TYR A 111 -0.35 -4.85 28.47
CA TYR A 111 0.03 -3.93 29.56
C TYR A 111 -1.05 -3.79 30.62
N PHE A 112 -2.32 -3.81 30.22
CA PHE A 112 -3.44 -3.73 31.15
C PHE A 112 -3.96 -5.11 31.57
N SER A 113 -3.29 -6.19 31.13
CA SER A 113 -3.64 -7.60 31.41
C SER A 113 -5.12 -7.92 31.16
N MET A 114 -5.75 -7.25 30.20
CA MET A 114 -7.15 -7.48 29.84
C MET A 114 -7.27 -8.70 28.93
N ASN A 115 -8.47 -9.27 28.86
CA ASN A 115 -8.78 -10.32 27.89
C ASN A 115 -8.55 -9.81 26.46
N VAL A 116 -7.93 -10.63 25.61
CA VAL A 116 -7.65 -10.34 24.19
C VAL A 116 -8.89 -9.82 23.46
N TRP A 117 -10.07 -10.39 23.74
CA TRP A 117 -11.33 -9.94 23.13
C TRP A 117 -11.67 -8.49 23.48
N VAL A 118 -11.39 -8.06 24.71
CA VAL A 118 -11.58 -6.66 25.13
C VAL A 118 -10.62 -5.75 24.38
N GLY A 119 -9.35 -6.15 24.24
CA GLY A 119 -8.37 -5.43 23.43
C GLY A 119 -8.80 -5.27 21.98
N VAL A 120 -9.33 -6.33 21.36
CA VAL A 120 -9.87 -6.29 20.00
C VAL A 120 -11.07 -5.34 19.88
N THR A 121 -12.02 -5.41 20.82
CA THR A 121 -13.19 -4.50 20.81
C THR A 121 -12.76 -3.04 20.96
N LEU A 122 -11.83 -2.73 21.85
CA LEU A 122 -11.31 -1.38 22.02
C LEU A 122 -10.58 -0.88 20.77
N ALA A 123 -9.76 -1.73 20.15
CA ALA A 123 -9.09 -1.40 18.89
C ALA A 123 -10.11 -1.09 17.78
N LEU A 124 -11.18 -1.88 17.67
CA LEU A 124 -12.27 -1.63 16.71
C LEU A 124 -12.95 -0.28 16.97
N VAL A 125 -13.27 0.04 18.23
CA VAL A 125 -13.88 1.32 18.61
C VAL A 125 -12.97 2.49 18.24
N VAL A 126 -11.67 2.40 18.53
CA VAL A 126 -10.70 3.45 18.19
C VAL A 126 -10.61 3.62 16.66
N SER A 127 -10.51 2.53 15.90
CA SER A 127 -10.42 2.58 14.45
C SER A 127 -11.69 3.10 13.77
N LEU A 128 -12.87 2.72 14.27
CA LEU A 128 -14.14 3.30 13.83
C LEU A 128 -14.22 4.78 14.15
N GLY A 129 -13.72 5.20 15.32
CA GLY A 129 -13.64 6.61 15.70
C GLY A 129 -12.76 7.42 14.73
N ILE A 130 -11.59 6.90 14.36
CA ILE A 130 -10.70 7.52 13.37
C ILE A 130 -11.42 7.65 12.01
N GLY A 131 -12.03 6.56 11.52
CA GLY A 131 -12.78 6.57 10.26
C GLY A 131 -13.95 7.55 10.29
N PHE A 132 -14.67 7.62 11.40
CA PHE A 132 -15.76 8.57 11.61
C PHE A 132 -15.26 10.02 11.57
N VAL A 133 -14.15 10.33 12.24
CA VAL A 133 -13.57 11.69 12.23
C VAL A 133 -13.17 12.09 10.81
N ASN A 134 -12.51 11.20 10.07
CA ASN A 134 -12.16 11.45 8.67
C ASN A 134 -13.41 11.73 7.81
N GLY A 135 -14.43 10.88 7.91
CA GLY A 135 -15.68 11.05 7.17
C GLY A 135 -16.45 12.31 7.58
N TYR A 136 -16.48 12.63 8.87
CA TYR A 136 -17.14 13.84 9.39
C TYR A 136 -16.47 15.11 8.88
N ILE A 137 -15.13 15.17 8.93
CA ILE A 137 -14.37 16.31 8.40
C ILE A 137 -14.65 16.47 6.92
N LEU A 138 -14.62 15.38 6.15
CA LEU A 138 -14.90 15.40 4.72
C LEU A 138 -16.29 15.98 4.41
N VAL A 139 -17.34 15.47 5.06
CA VAL A 139 -18.72 15.92 4.84
C VAL A 139 -18.92 17.38 5.24
N LYS A 140 -18.29 17.82 6.34
CA LYS A 140 -18.44 19.20 6.85
C LYS A 140 -17.62 20.23 6.08
N THR A 141 -16.37 19.90 5.77
CA THR A 141 -15.41 20.87 5.20
C THR A 141 -15.34 20.82 3.68
N LYS A 142 -15.83 19.74 3.04
CA LYS A 142 -15.75 19.51 1.59
C LYS A 142 -14.33 19.57 1.04
N LEU A 143 -13.33 19.31 1.89
CA LEU A 143 -11.95 19.18 1.47
C LEU A 143 -11.78 17.88 0.68
N PRO A 144 -10.84 17.81 -0.29
CA PRO A 144 -10.48 16.55 -0.94
C PRO A 144 -10.07 15.49 0.08
N SER A 145 -10.59 14.26 -0.03
CA SER A 145 -10.32 13.18 0.94
C SER A 145 -8.84 12.84 1.07
N PHE A 146 -8.08 13.00 -0.01
CA PHE A 146 -6.65 12.77 -0.01
C PHE A 146 -5.95 13.63 1.05
N ILE A 147 -6.33 14.90 1.19
CA ILE A 147 -5.70 15.81 2.16
C ILE A 147 -6.09 15.42 3.59
N VAL A 148 -7.37 15.13 3.82
CA VAL A 148 -7.86 14.72 5.15
C VAL A 148 -7.19 13.41 5.59
N THR A 149 -7.15 12.41 4.70
CA THR A 149 -6.57 11.11 5.04
C THR A 149 -5.04 11.12 5.08
N LEU A 150 -4.36 11.99 4.31
CA LEU A 150 -2.92 12.22 4.46
C LEU A 150 -2.59 12.88 5.80
N ALA A 151 -3.38 13.87 6.24
CA ALA A 151 -3.20 14.49 7.55
C ALA A 151 -3.37 13.46 8.67
N THR A 152 -4.43 12.66 8.61
CA THR A 152 -4.65 11.56 9.58
C THR A 152 -3.57 10.50 9.50
N PHE A 153 -3.07 10.17 8.30
CA PHE A 153 -1.95 9.26 8.11
C PHE A 153 -0.70 9.74 8.86
N LEU A 154 -0.34 11.03 8.72
CA LEU A 154 0.82 11.62 9.39
C LEU A 154 0.61 11.70 10.91
N MET A 155 -0.58 12.10 11.36
CA MET A 155 -0.92 12.16 12.79
C MET A 155 -0.81 10.77 13.45
N LEU A 156 -1.40 9.74 12.85
CA LEU A 156 -1.36 8.37 13.37
C LEU A 156 0.05 7.78 13.30
N THR A 157 0.81 8.09 12.24
CA THR A 157 2.22 7.67 12.15
C THR A 157 3.03 8.25 13.31
N GLY A 158 2.90 9.55 13.55
CA GLY A 158 3.57 10.23 14.66
C GLY A 158 3.14 9.67 16.01
N LEU A 159 1.84 9.47 16.21
CA LEU A 159 1.28 8.91 17.44
C LEU A 159 1.77 7.49 17.71
N ASN A 160 1.71 6.61 16.71
CA ASN A 160 2.18 5.23 16.81
C ASN A 160 3.67 5.19 17.19
N LEU A 161 4.49 6.03 16.56
CA LEU A 161 5.91 6.12 16.85
C LEU A 161 6.19 6.66 18.26
N ALA A 162 5.50 7.74 18.66
CA ALA A 162 5.63 8.33 19.99
C ALA A 162 5.22 7.35 21.08
N LEU A 163 4.09 6.65 20.90
CA LEU A 163 3.57 5.66 21.83
C LEU A 163 4.54 4.47 21.96
N THR A 164 4.95 3.89 20.83
CA THR A 164 5.88 2.75 20.82
C THR A 164 7.20 3.12 21.49
N ARG A 165 7.73 4.34 21.26
CA ARG A 165 8.94 4.82 21.91
C ARG A 165 8.76 5.03 23.42
N ALA A 166 7.63 5.61 23.84
CA ALA A 166 7.35 5.86 25.26
C ALA A 166 7.28 4.56 26.07
N ILE A 167 6.81 3.49 25.44
CA ILE A 167 6.60 2.20 26.10
C ILE A 167 7.81 1.27 25.95
N GLY A 168 8.36 1.16 24.73
CA GLY A 168 9.46 0.25 24.40
C GLY A 168 10.85 0.78 24.74
N GLY A 169 10.97 2.05 25.16
CA GLY A 169 12.21 2.66 25.62
C GLY A 169 13.27 2.91 24.53
N SER A 170 13.06 2.44 23.30
CA SER A 170 13.99 2.63 22.18
C SER A 170 13.28 2.60 20.82
N VAL A 171 13.84 3.30 19.85
CA VAL A 171 13.47 3.23 18.41
C VAL A 171 14.59 2.63 17.55
N SER A 172 15.69 2.23 18.20
CA SER A 172 16.85 1.61 17.60
C SER A 172 17.00 0.19 18.14
N SER A 173 17.30 -0.75 17.23
CA SER A 173 17.80 -2.07 17.61
C SER A 173 19.05 -1.89 18.50
N PRO A 174 19.17 -2.61 19.63
CA PRO A 174 20.40 -2.63 20.40
C PRO A 174 21.58 -2.88 19.45
N SER A 175 22.64 -2.10 19.59
CA SER A 175 23.86 -2.27 18.78
C SER A 175 24.30 -3.73 18.85
N ILE A 176 24.51 -4.38 17.69
CA ILE A 176 24.91 -5.79 17.54
C ILE A 176 26.32 -6.09 18.11
N GLY A 177 26.90 -5.22 18.96
CA GLY A 177 28.25 -5.40 19.45
C GLY A 177 28.55 -4.86 20.84
N PRO A 178 28.10 -5.52 21.91
CA PRO A 178 28.93 -5.71 23.09
C PRO A 178 29.90 -6.88 22.87
N TRP A 179 29.37 -7.98 22.28
CA TRP A 179 30.07 -9.25 22.11
C TRP A 179 31.19 -9.24 21.05
N MET A 180 31.02 -8.51 19.94
CA MET A 180 32.08 -8.39 18.92
C MET A 180 33.26 -7.55 19.40
N VAL A 181 33.02 -6.55 20.25
CA VAL A 181 34.06 -5.70 20.84
C VAL A 181 34.76 -6.42 22.00
N SER A 182 34.02 -7.17 22.83
CA SER A 182 34.63 -7.94 23.94
C SER A 182 35.45 -9.15 23.48
N ARG A 183 35.16 -9.71 22.29
CA ARG A 183 35.89 -10.87 21.75
C ARG A 183 37.18 -10.55 21.01
N ARG A 184 37.51 -9.27 20.81
CA ARG A 184 38.79 -8.84 20.21
C ARG A 184 39.56 -7.98 21.21
N PRO A 185 40.32 -8.60 22.14
CA PRO A 185 41.26 -7.87 22.98
C PRO A 185 42.17 -7.02 22.10
N GLY A 186 42.16 -5.70 22.28
CA GLY A 186 43.00 -4.75 21.53
C GLY A 186 42.32 -3.97 20.39
N LEU A 187 41.06 -4.24 20.04
CA LEU A 187 40.34 -3.37 19.08
C LEU A 187 40.00 -2.00 19.71
N SER A 188 39.73 -1.98 21.03
CA SER A 188 39.40 -0.76 21.76
C SER A 188 40.59 0.19 21.95
N SER A 189 41.83 -0.31 22.00
CA SER A 189 43.04 0.53 22.02
C SER A 189 43.36 1.10 20.64
N ARG A 190 43.18 0.30 19.57
CA ARG A 190 43.39 0.74 18.17
C ARG A 190 42.38 1.79 17.71
N LEU A 191 41.13 1.71 18.16
CA LEU A 191 40.12 2.71 17.86
C LEU A 191 40.38 4.03 18.61
N ARG A 192 40.89 3.97 19.84
CA ARG A 192 41.30 5.16 20.61
C ARG A 192 42.53 5.85 20.02
N SER A 193 43.50 5.11 19.49
CA SER A 193 44.63 5.69 18.76
C SER A 193 44.22 6.25 17.40
N ALA A 194 43.24 5.65 16.73
CA ALA A 194 42.72 6.16 15.47
C ALA A 194 41.92 7.45 15.66
N SER A 195 41.09 7.57 16.70
CA SER A 195 40.36 8.81 16.99
C SER A 195 41.26 9.98 17.40
N ALA A 196 42.40 9.69 18.03
CA ALA A 196 43.41 10.69 18.38
C ALA A 196 44.24 11.18 17.18
N ALA A 197 44.22 10.46 16.06
CA ALA A 197 44.91 10.85 14.82
C ALA A 197 44.09 11.78 13.91
N TRP A 198 42.81 12.01 14.24
CA TRP A 198 41.88 12.87 13.51
C TRP A 198 41.40 14.08 14.32
N MET A 199 42.11 14.41 15.41
CA MET A 199 41.99 15.67 16.17
C MET A 199 43.29 16.45 16.03
#